data_AF-A0AAJ5V8Q2-F1
#
_entry.id   AF-A0AAJ5V8Q2-F1
#
_cell.length_a   1.000
_cell.length_b   1.000
_cell.length_c   1.000
_cell.angle_alpha   90.00
_cell.angle_beta   90.00
_cell.angle_gamma   90.00
#
_symmetry.space_group_name_H-M   'P 1'
#
loop_
_entity.id
_entity.type
_entity.pdbx_description
1 polymer ?
#
loop_
_entity_poly.entity_id
_entity_poly.type
_entity_poly.pdbx_seq_one_letter_code
_entity_poly.pdbx_strand_id
1 'polypeptide(L)'
;MSKQPPIIAELGRPETPEETAARKAAFSKAYRSSQTVRNLVAALLVTVAVVAVIIFAVPRGTPVEQKPLDVAAVAEGVESSMDRPVLIPELGDFWRANGAEMQGGATVVWEVTLAPKSDTERGFIKVAQAFDADSSWAPQRLNGIAPTDTVRIGGLDWDVYKPGSAESNANVTYAIGTQAGDDYILLYGSRSADSTAELAESLIPQIRIISEAP
;
A
#
# COMPACT_ATOMS: atom_id res chain seq x y z
N MET A 1 -4.16 4.41 -72.62
CA MET A 1 -5.46 5.11 -72.64
C MET A 1 -5.51 6.03 -71.42
N SER A 2 -5.39 7.35 -71.62
CA SER A 2 -5.48 8.32 -70.52
C SER A 2 -6.93 8.46 -70.07
N LYS A 3 -7.19 8.25 -68.78
CA LYS A 3 -8.51 8.36 -68.16
C LYS A 3 -8.97 9.81 -68.24
N GLN A 4 -10.10 10.08 -68.91
CA GLN A 4 -10.66 11.43 -69.00
C GLN A 4 -10.99 11.97 -67.61
N PRO A 5 -10.71 13.25 -67.32
CA PRO A 5 -10.98 13.83 -66.00
C PRO A 5 -12.50 13.84 -65.73
N PRO A 6 -12.92 13.67 -64.47
CA PRO A 6 -14.34 13.72 -64.10
C PRO A 6 -14.92 15.12 -64.39
N ILE A 7 -16.10 15.15 -65.00
CA ILE A 7 -16.85 16.39 -65.23
C ILE A 7 -17.43 16.84 -63.89
N ILE A 8 -17.11 18.05 -63.47
CA ILE A 8 -17.60 18.63 -62.21
C ILE A 8 -18.96 19.30 -62.47
N ALA A 9 -19.94 19.01 -61.62
CA ALA A 9 -21.34 19.46 -61.79
C ALA A 9 -21.48 20.99 -61.86
N GLU A 10 -20.60 21.75 -61.21
CA GLU A 10 -20.62 23.22 -61.20
C GLU A 10 -19.99 23.86 -62.45
N LEU A 11 -19.11 23.14 -63.15
CA LEU A 11 -18.37 23.68 -64.31
C LEU A 11 -18.92 23.22 -65.65
N GLY A 12 -19.67 22.10 -65.67
CA GLY A 12 -20.26 21.52 -66.89
C GLY A 12 -19.24 20.99 -67.91
N ARG A 13 -17.94 21.03 -67.58
CA ARG A 13 -16.81 20.55 -68.39
C ARG A 13 -15.75 19.88 -67.50
N PRO A 14 -14.86 19.04 -68.05
CA PRO A 14 -13.70 18.53 -67.30
C PRO A 14 -12.85 19.69 -66.78
N GLU A 15 -12.50 19.64 -65.49
CA GLU A 15 -11.62 20.62 -64.83
C GLU A 15 -10.26 20.65 -65.54
N THR A 16 -9.72 21.84 -65.84
CA THR A 16 -8.37 21.94 -66.40
C THR A 16 -7.33 21.53 -65.34
N PRO A 17 -6.10 21.13 -65.74
CA PRO A 17 -5.04 20.81 -64.79
C PRO A 17 -4.74 21.94 -63.80
N GLU A 18 -4.87 23.20 -64.25
CA GLU A 18 -4.64 24.41 -63.46
C GLU A 18 -5.76 24.65 -62.44
N GLU A 19 -7.02 24.48 -62.83
CA GLU A 19 -8.19 24.59 -61.94
C GLU A 19 -8.13 23.51 -60.84
N THR A 20 -7.75 22.28 -61.20
CA THR A 20 -7.57 21.18 -60.23
C THR A 20 -6.45 21.48 -59.23
N ALA A 21 -5.35 22.06 -59.69
CA ALA A 21 -4.23 22.44 -58.85
C ALA A 21 -4.61 23.56 -57.88
N ALA A 22 -5.34 24.58 -58.37
CA ALA A 22 -5.84 25.68 -57.55
C ALA A 22 -6.82 25.21 -56.47
N ARG A 23 -7.77 24.32 -56.84
CA ARG A 23 -8.70 23.70 -55.90
C ARG A 23 -7.97 22.90 -54.83
N LYS A 24 -7.05 22.01 -55.23
CA LYS A 24 -6.24 21.23 -54.27
C LYS A 24 -5.40 22.12 -53.36
N ALA A 25 -4.83 23.21 -53.87
CA ALA A 25 -4.09 24.17 -53.07
C ALA A 25 -4.98 24.89 -52.04
N ALA A 26 -6.19 25.31 -52.45
CA ALA A 26 -7.18 25.92 -51.56
C ALA A 26 -7.64 24.95 -50.47
N PHE A 27 -7.97 23.70 -50.83
CA PHE A 27 -8.30 22.64 -49.88
C PHE A 27 -7.14 22.31 -48.94
N SER A 28 -5.91 22.22 -49.45
CA SER A 28 -4.72 21.94 -48.64
C SER A 28 -4.37 23.07 -47.66
N LYS A 29 -4.62 24.32 -48.05
CA LYS A 29 -4.46 25.50 -47.18
C LYS A 29 -5.54 25.53 -46.10
N ALA A 30 -6.80 25.27 -46.45
CA ALA A 30 -7.91 25.19 -45.51
C ALA A 30 -7.71 24.06 -44.49
N TYR A 31 -7.29 22.88 -44.95
CA TYR A 31 -7.01 21.71 -44.09
C TYR A 31 -5.84 21.94 -43.14
N ARG A 32 -4.75 22.56 -43.61
CA ARG A 32 -3.62 22.96 -42.75
C ARG A 32 -4.00 24.06 -41.76
N SER A 33 -4.94 24.93 -42.11
CA SER A 33 -5.44 25.99 -41.21
C SER A 33 -6.47 25.53 -40.18
N SER A 34 -7.20 24.43 -40.44
CA SER A 34 -8.12 23.84 -39.46
C SER A 34 -7.39 22.94 -38.45
N GLN A 35 -6.22 22.43 -38.81
CA GLN A 35 -5.29 21.71 -37.93
C GLN A 35 -4.38 22.66 -37.16
N THR A 36 -4.94 23.72 -36.56
CA THR A 36 -4.16 24.70 -35.82
C THR A 36 -3.83 24.18 -34.42
N VAL A 37 -2.58 24.36 -34.01
CA VAL A 37 -2.12 24.19 -32.62
C VAL A 37 -3.09 24.84 -31.62
N ARG A 38 -3.77 25.92 -32.02
CA ARG A 38 -4.82 26.58 -31.25
C ARG A 38 -6.01 25.66 -30.90
N ASN A 39 -6.50 24.85 -31.84
CA ASN A 39 -7.58 23.90 -31.56
C ASN A 39 -7.10 22.76 -30.65
N LEU A 40 -5.84 22.34 -30.78
CA LEU A 40 -5.23 21.35 -29.90
C LEU A 40 -5.08 21.87 -28.47
N VAL A 41 -4.60 23.11 -28.30
CA VAL A 41 -4.50 23.79 -27.01
C VAL A 41 -5.90 24.01 -26.40
N ALA A 42 -6.88 24.41 -27.20
CA ALA A 42 -8.25 24.57 -26.74
C ALA A 42 -8.84 23.24 -26.24
N ALA A 43 -8.66 22.14 -26.99
CA ALA A 43 -9.10 20.81 -26.58
C ALA A 43 -8.41 20.36 -25.28
N LEU A 44 -7.09 20.60 -25.13
CA LEU A 44 -6.35 20.28 -23.91
C LEU A 44 -6.85 21.08 -22.70
N LEU A 45 -7.14 22.37 -22.88
CA LEU A 45 -7.71 23.18 -21.79
C LEU A 45 -9.09 22.69 -21.39
N VAL A 46 -9.92 22.27 -22.34
CA VAL A 46 -11.23 21.69 -22.06
C VAL A 46 -11.09 20.39 -21.28
N THR A 47 -10.17 19.49 -21.65
CA THR A 47 -9.98 18.24 -20.90
C THR A 47 -9.46 18.50 -19.48
N VAL A 48 -8.51 19.42 -19.31
CA VAL A 48 -8.03 19.82 -17.97
C VAL A 48 -9.15 20.45 -17.14
N ALA A 49 -9.99 21.30 -17.74
CA ALA A 49 -11.12 21.91 -17.05
C ALA A 49 -12.13 20.87 -16.59
N VAL A 50 -12.44 19.87 -17.43
CA VAL A 50 -13.32 18.75 -17.05
C VAL A 50 -12.72 17.95 -15.90
N VAL A 51 -11.43 17.61 -15.95
CA VAL A 51 -10.74 16.91 -14.85
C VAL A 51 -10.77 17.74 -13.56
N ALA A 52 -10.53 19.04 -13.64
CA ALA A 52 -10.60 19.94 -12.49
C ALA A 52 -11.99 19.94 -11.87
N VAL A 53 -13.05 20.06 -12.69
CA VAL A 53 -14.44 19.97 -12.21
C VAL A 53 -14.68 18.64 -11.50
N ILE A 54 -14.23 17.52 -12.05
CA ILE A 54 -14.35 16.21 -11.39
C ILE A 54 -13.61 16.20 -10.04
N ILE A 55 -12.36 16.68 -9.99
CA ILE A 55 -11.55 16.72 -8.75
C ILE A 55 -12.23 17.55 -7.66
N PHE A 56 -12.81 18.70 -8.01
CA PHE A 56 -13.48 19.59 -7.06
C PHE A 56 -14.91 19.14 -6.71
N ALA A 57 -15.61 18.50 -7.65
CA ALA A 57 -16.98 18.01 -7.44
C ALA A 57 -17.03 16.75 -6.59
N VAL A 58 -15.99 15.90 -6.63
CA VAL A 58 -15.91 14.71 -5.79
C VAL A 58 -15.77 15.16 -4.32
N PRO A 59 -16.79 14.91 -3.47
CA PRO A 59 -16.68 15.21 -2.05
C PRO A 59 -15.61 14.30 -1.47
N ARG A 60 -14.47 14.88 -1.11
CA ARG A 60 -13.53 14.19 -0.23
C ARG A 60 -14.15 14.28 1.15
N GLY A 61 -14.87 13.23 1.54
CA GLY A 61 -15.26 13.08 2.93
C GLY A 61 -14.00 13.20 3.79
N THR A 62 -14.06 13.99 4.86
CA THR A 62 -13.12 13.80 5.96
C THR A 62 -13.22 12.33 6.35
N PRO A 63 -12.10 11.59 6.50
CA PRO A 63 -12.16 10.23 7.00
C PRO A 63 -13.07 10.22 8.21
N VAL A 64 -14.14 9.41 8.16
CA VAL A 64 -14.98 9.21 9.33
C VAL A 64 -14.03 8.71 10.41
N GLU A 65 -13.93 9.44 11.51
CA GLU A 65 -13.09 9.03 12.63
C GLU A 65 -13.63 7.70 13.13
N GLN A 66 -13.01 6.62 12.66
CA GLN A 66 -13.41 5.27 13.04
C GLN A 66 -13.19 5.17 14.54
N LYS A 67 -14.19 4.64 15.26
CA LYS A 67 -14.05 4.36 16.69
C LYS A 67 -12.73 3.60 16.88
N PRO A 68 -11.81 4.07 17.75
CA PRO A 68 -10.55 3.39 17.96
C PRO A 68 -10.80 1.94 18.37
N LEU A 69 -10.10 1.02 17.73
CA LEU A 69 -10.15 -0.39 18.07
C LEU A 69 -9.61 -0.58 19.49
N ASP A 70 -10.44 -1.15 20.35
CA ASP A 70 -10.04 -1.49 21.71
C ASP A 70 -9.35 -2.86 21.70
N VAL A 71 -8.02 -2.84 21.60
CA VAL A 71 -7.20 -4.06 21.55
C VAL A 71 -7.30 -4.84 22.86
N ALA A 72 -7.39 -4.15 24.01
CA ALA A 72 -7.45 -4.78 25.31
C ALA A 72 -8.75 -5.59 25.49
N ALA A 73 -9.88 -5.04 25.03
CA ALA A 73 -11.17 -5.74 25.07
C ALA A 73 -11.17 -7.02 24.19
N VAL A 74 -10.49 -6.99 23.04
CA VAL A 74 -10.35 -8.20 22.19
C VAL A 74 -9.40 -9.21 22.85
N ALA A 75 -8.28 -8.73 23.39
CA ALA A 75 -7.29 -9.55 24.07
C ALA A 75 -7.87 -10.32 25.26
N GLU A 76 -8.75 -9.71 26.07
CA GLU A 76 -9.41 -10.37 27.21
C GLU A 76 -10.15 -11.66 26.78
N GLY A 77 -10.81 -11.62 25.61
CA GLY A 77 -11.48 -12.79 25.03
C GLY A 77 -10.49 -13.85 24.55
N VAL A 78 -9.33 -13.45 24.03
CA VAL A 78 -8.27 -14.35 23.58
C VAL A 78 -7.58 -15.00 24.77
N GLU A 79 -7.20 -14.24 25.79
CA GLU A 79 -6.58 -14.75 27.02
C GLU A 79 -7.50 -15.76 27.71
N SER A 80 -8.80 -15.46 27.80
CA SER A 80 -9.79 -16.40 28.35
C SER A 80 -9.93 -17.68 27.54
N SER A 81 -9.72 -17.61 26.22
CA SER A 81 -9.85 -18.77 25.33
C SER A 81 -8.59 -19.63 25.31
N MET A 82 -7.42 -19.01 25.45
CA MET A 82 -6.11 -19.68 25.41
C MET A 82 -5.63 -20.09 26.81
N ASP A 83 -6.22 -19.54 27.87
CA ASP A 83 -5.77 -19.68 29.27
C ASP A 83 -4.31 -19.22 29.47
N ARG A 84 -3.89 -18.22 28.69
CA ARG A 84 -2.51 -17.69 28.63
C ARG A 84 -2.50 -16.20 28.31
N PRO A 85 -1.50 -15.44 28.78
CA PRO A 85 -1.39 -14.00 28.51
C PRO A 85 -1.08 -13.72 27.03
N VAL A 86 -1.53 -12.58 26.52
CA VAL A 86 -1.21 -12.14 25.16
C VAL A 86 -0.60 -10.75 25.10
N LEU A 87 0.13 -10.45 24.02
CA LEU A 87 0.67 -9.11 23.79
C LEU A 87 -0.46 -8.09 23.54
N ILE A 88 -0.47 -7.02 24.34
CA ILE A 88 -1.36 -5.88 24.22
C ILE A 88 -0.50 -4.62 24.07
N PRO A 89 -0.14 -4.22 22.83
CA PRO A 89 0.73 -3.07 22.61
C PRO A 89 0.13 -1.77 23.16
N GLU A 90 0.93 -1.02 23.91
CA GLU A 90 0.55 0.34 24.31
C GLU A 90 0.59 1.27 23.11
N LEU A 91 -0.57 1.81 22.73
CA LEU A 91 -0.70 2.61 21.51
C LEU A 91 -0.10 4.02 21.66
N GLY A 92 -0.18 4.60 22.87
CA GLY A 92 0.23 5.97 23.14
C GLY A 92 -0.38 7.00 22.17
N ASP A 93 0.35 8.09 21.92
CA ASP A 93 -0.06 9.14 20.98
C ASP A 93 0.40 8.89 19.54
N PHE A 94 1.21 7.85 19.33
CA PHE A 94 1.82 7.58 18.03
C PHE A 94 1.05 6.54 17.23
N TRP A 95 0.63 5.43 17.85
CA TRP A 95 0.03 4.29 17.15
C TRP A 95 -1.50 4.32 17.20
N ARG A 96 -2.12 3.85 16.14
CA ARG A 96 -3.50 3.33 16.14
C ARG A 96 -3.49 1.84 15.79
N ALA A 97 -4.41 1.10 16.38
CA ALA A 97 -4.66 -0.28 15.97
C ALA A 97 -5.65 -0.30 14.80
N ASN A 98 -5.25 -0.97 13.72
CA ASN A 98 -6.08 -1.20 12.53
C ASN A 98 -6.73 -2.59 12.54
N GLY A 99 -6.23 -3.50 13.37
CA GLY A 99 -6.76 -4.86 13.50
C GLY A 99 -6.19 -5.54 14.74
N ALA A 100 -6.98 -6.43 15.33
CA ALA A 100 -6.62 -7.30 16.44
C ALA A 100 -7.44 -8.57 16.28
N GLU A 101 -6.79 -9.69 15.99
CA GLU A 101 -7.46 -10.94 15.64
C GLU A 101 -6.66 -12.17 16.05
N MET A 102 -7.37 -13.26 16.32
CA MET A 102 -6.80 -14.59 16.46
C MET A 102 -6.88 -15.31 15.10
N GLN A 103 -5.76 -15.77 14.58
CA GLN A 103 -5.66 -16.55 13.36
C GLN A 103 -5.46 -18.02 13.73
N GLY A 104 -6.37 -18.88 13.26
CA GLY A 104 -6.21 -20.33 13.37
C GLY A 104 -5.30 -20.90 12.28
N GLY A 105 -4.92 -22.17 12.42
CA GLY A 105 -4.06 -22.86 11.45
C GLY A 105 -3.28 -23.99 12.12
N ALA A 106 -2.15 -24.38 11.52
CA ALA A 106 -1.20 -25.30 12.14
C ALA A 106 -0.58 -24.70 13.43
N THR A 107 -0.40 -23.39 13.44
CA THR A 107 0.00 -22.59 14.60
C THR A 107 -1.08 -21.54 14.83
N VAL A 108 -1.58 -21.44 16.06
CA VAL A 108 -2.51 -20.37 16.44
C VAL A 108 -1.72 -19.09 16.65
N VAL A 109 -2.21 -17.96 16.15
CA VAL A 109 -1.50 -16.69 16.21
C VAL A 109 -2.43 -15.59 16.69
N TRP A 110 -2.03 -14.90 17.75
CA TRP A 110 -2.61 -13.61 18.09
C TRP A 110 -1.88 -12.50 17.33
N GLU A 111 -2.59 -11.69 16.54
CA GLU A 111 -1.99 -10.65 15.71
C GLU A 111 -2.67 -9.29 15.92
N VAL A 112 -1.87 -8.27 16.22
CA VAL A 112 -2.29 -6.87 16.29
C VAL A 112 -1.59 -6.08 15.19
N THR A 113 -2.37 -5.41 14.34
CA THR A 113 -1.83 -4.55 13.27
C THR A 113 -1.87 -3.09 13.72
N LEU A 114 -0.69 -2.46 13.80
CA LEU A 114 -0.51 -1.07 14.19
C LEU A 114 -0.09 -0.20 13.01
N ALA A 115 -0.60 1.02 12.95
CA ALA A 115 -0.18 2.05 12.00
C ALA A 115 0.00 3.40 12.73
N PRO A 116 0.84 4.30 12.22
CA PRO A 116 0.90 5.66 12.76
C PRO A 116 -0.48 6.34 12.74
N LYS A 117 -0.79 7.12 13.77
CA LYS A 117 -1.99 7.98 13.85
C LYS A 117 -1.91 9.13 12.84
N SER A 118 -0.71 9.67 12.63
CA SER A 118 -0.50 10.77 11.68
C SER A 118 -0.63 10.30 10.23
N ASP A 119 -1.41 11.01 9.43
CA ASP A 119 -1.57 10.76 7.99
C ASP A 119 -0.31 11.06 7.16
N THR A 120 0.66 11.81 7.73
CA THR A 120 1.95 12.09 7.08
C THR A 120 2.94 10.97 7.26
N GLU A 121 2.70 10.08 8.22
CA GLU A 121 3.54 8.91 8.47
C GLU A 121 2.96 7.68 7.80
N ARG A 122 3.85 6.89 7.20
CA ARG A 122 3.48 5.71 6.43
C ARG A 122 4.07 4.47 7.06
N GLY A 123 3.52 3.33 6.64
CA GLY A 123 3.91 2.01 7.09
C GLY A 123 3.04 1.49 8.22
N PHE A 124 3.32 0.25 8.61
CA PHE A 124 2.64 -0.48 9.68
C PHE A 124 3.63 -1.42 10.37
N ILE A 125 3.27 -1.88 11.57
CA ILE A 125 3.91 -3.01 12.25
C ILE A 125 2.80 -3.96 12.68
N LYS A 126 2.97 -5.24 12.36
CA LYS A 126 2.19 -6.33 12.93
C LYS A 126 2.96 -6.88 14.11
N VAL A 127 2.29 -6.97 15.25
CA VAL A 127 2.76 -7.66 16.45
C VAL A 127 2.08 -9.01 16.47
N ALA A 128 2.83 -10.07 16.22
CA ALA A 128 2.32 -11.44 16.22
C ALA A 128 2.93 -12.24 17.38
N GLN A 129 2.07 -12.94 18.11
CA GLN A 129 2.43 -13.97 19.08
C GLN A 129 1.91 -15.30 18.53
N ALA A 130 2.85 -16.15 18.14
CA ALA A 130 2.57 -17.50 17.70
C ALA A 130 2.65 -18.43 18.91
N PHE A 131 1.54 -19.07 19.23
CA PHE A 131 1.46 -19.97 20.38
C PHE A 131 2.15 -21.30 20.08
N ASP A 132 2.88 -21.81 21.06
CA ASP A 132 3.59 -23.10 20.99
C ASP A 132 4.47 -23.22 19.73
N ALA A 133 5.24 -22.16 19.46
CA ALA A 133 6.04 -21.99 18.27
C ALA A 133 7.50 -21.69 18.62
N ASP A 134 8.41 -22.18 17.78
CA ASP A 134 9.85 -21.92 17.88
C ASP A 134 10.33 -20.95 16.79
N SER A 135 11.64 -20.66 16.80
CA SER A 135 12.28 -19.74 15.84
C SER A 135 12.18 -20.15 14.37
N SER A 136 11.80 -21.40 14.08
CA SER A 136 11.55 -21.84 12.70
C SER A 136 10.24 -21.30 12.13
N TRP A 137 9.33 -20.81 12.98
CA TRP A 137 8.03 -20.29 12.55
C TRP A 137 8.16 -18.96 11.78
N ALA A 138 9.02 -18.04 12.23
CA ALA A 138 9.17 -16.73 11.60
C ALA A 138 9.60 -16.80 10.13
N PRO A 139 10.61 -17.60 9.73
CA PRO A 139 10.92 -17.81 8.32
C PRO A 139 9.73 -18.32 7.50
N GLN A 140 8.90 -19.23 8.04
CA GLN A 140 7.72 -19.74 7.35
C GLN A 140 6.68 -18.62 7.14
N ARG A 141 6.48 -17.78 8.15
CA ARG A 141 5.59 -16.60 8.08
C ARG A 141 6.12 -15.56 7.10
N LEU A 142 7.43 -15.43 6.98
CA LEU A 142 8.13 -14.48 6.11
C LEU A 142 8.58 -15.11 4.78
N ASN A 143 7.78 -16.00 4.19
CA ASN A 143 8.03 -16.56 2.84
C ASN A 143 9.41 -17.20 2.65
N GLY A 144 9.94 -17.90 3.66
CA GLY A 144 11.22 -18.58 3.64
C GLY A 144 12.44 -17.67 3.89
N ILE A 145 12.23 -16.45 4.38
CA ILE A 145 13.32 -15.52 4.65
C ILE A 145 14.02 -15.90 5.96
N ALA A 146 15.30 -16.23 5.86
CA ALA A 146 16.16 -16.54 7.00
C ALA A 146 16.57 -15.25 7.74
N PRO A 147 16.89 -15.34 9.05
CA PRO A 147 17.45 -14.22 9.78
C PRO A 147 18.81 -13.83 9.20
N THR A 148 19.07 -12.52 9.20
CA THR A 148 20.26 -11.90 8.61
C THR A 148 21.24 -11.37 9.66
N ASP A 149 20.75 -11.10 10.86
CA ASP A 149 21.51 -10.53 11.97
C ASP A 149 20.76 -10.76 13.29
N THR A 150 21.33 -10.32 14.40
CA THR A 150 20.68 -10.28 15.71
C THR A 150 20.87 -8.90 16.35
N VAL A 151 19.85 -8.37 16.99
CA VAL A 151 19.90 -7.09 17.73
C VAL A 151 19.45 -7.29 19.17
N ARG A 152 20.05 -6.55 20.10
CA ARG A 152 19.70 -6.58 21.53
C ARG A 152 18.78 -5.42 21.86
N ILE A 153 17.56 -5.71 22.31
CA ILE A 153 16.56 -4.69 22.68
C ILE A 153 15.95 -5.07 24.04
N GLY A 154 15.97 -4.16 25.01
CA GLY A 154 15.41 -4.42 26.36
C GLY A 154 16.01 -5.63 27.10
N GLY A 155 17.24 -6.01 26.74
CA GLY A 155 17.92 -7.18 27.28
C GLY A 155 17.57 -8.52 26.62
N LEU A 156 16.70 -8.54 25.60
CA LEU A 156 16.37 -9.73 24.79
C LEU A 156 17.09 -9.70 23.44
N ASP A 157 17.51 -10.88 22.98
CA ASP A 157 18.04 -11.06 21.62
C ASP A 157 16.89 -11.19 20.62
N TRP A 158 16.98 -10.43 19.54
CA TRP A 158 15.99 -10.39 18.47
C TRP A 158 16.66 -10.74 17.14
N ASP A 159 16.18 -11.79 16.48
CA ASP A 159 16.61 -12.15 15.13
C ASP A 159 16.07 -11.13 14.13
N VAL A 160 16.95 -10.59 13.29
CA VAL A 160 16.62 -9.55 12.31
C VAL A 160 16.40 -10.16 10.94
N TYR A 161 15.21 -9.95 10.39
CA TYR A 161 14.86 -10.38 9.04
C TYR A 161 14.74 -9.15 8.13
N LYS A 162 15.22 -9.30 6.89
CA LYS A 162 15.11 -8.27 5.85
C LYS A 162 14.38 -8.85 4.63
N PRO A 163 13.05 -9.00 4.71
CA PRO A 163 12.24 -9.35 3.55
C PRO A 163 12.45 -8.27 2.49
N GLY A 164 13.10 -8.59 1.38
CA GLY A 164 13.66 -7.61 0.44
C GLY A 164 12.67 -6.58 -0.13
N SER A 165 12.29 -6.69 -1.40
CA SER A 165 11.37 -5.70 -2.00
C SER A 165 9.94 -5.88 -1.48
N ALA A 166 9.32 -4.75 -1.12
CA ALA A 166 7.95 -4.67 -0.59
C ALA A 166 6.90 -5.34 -1.50
N GLU A 167 7.10 -5.30 -2.81
CA GLU A 167 6.18 -5.84 -3.82
C GLU A 167 6.00 -7.37 -3.73
N SER A 168 7.02 -8.10 -3.26
CA SER A 168 7.01 -9.57 -3.20
C SER A 168 6.59 -10.11 -1.84
N ASN A 169 6.58 -9.29 -0.78
CA ASN A 169 6.39 -9.73 0.61
C ASN A 169 5.26 -8.98 1.33
N ALA A 170 4.15 -8.73 0.65
CA ALA A 170 2.99 -8.04 1.23
C ALA A 170 3.34 -6.69 1.91
N ASN A 171 4.29 -5.95 1.33
CA ASN A 171 4.84 -4.71 1.87
C ASN A 171 5.56 -4.84 3.23
N VAL A 172 6.05 -6.02 3.56
CA VAL A 172 6.99 -6.22 4.68
C VAL A 172 8.40 -5.95 4.17
N THR A 173 9.10 -5.03 4.81
CA THR A 173 10.50 -4.66 4.49
C THR A 173 11.45 -4.88 5.66
N TYR A 174 10.91 -5.05 6.86
CA TYR A 174 11.68 -5.29 8.07
C TYR A 174 10.89 -6.16 9.04
N ALA A 175 11.59 -7.05 9.73
CA ALA A 175 11.02 -7.78 10.85
C ALA A 175 12.09 -8.13 11.89
N ILE A 176 11.64 -8.29 13.13
CA ILE A 176 12.43 -8.84 14.23
C ILE A 176 11.63 -9.88 15.00
N GLY A 177 12.25 -10.97 15.43
CA GLY A 177 11.59 -12.04 16.18
C GLY A 177 12.39 -12.48 17.40
N THR A 178 11.70 -12.94 18.44
CA THR A 178 12.32 -13.45 19.68
C THR A 178 11.48 -14.57 20.28
N GLN A 179 12.13 -15.49 20.97
CA GLN A 179 11.46 -16.56 21.73
C GLN A 179 10.94 -16.00 23.05
N ALA A 180 9.72 -16.36 23.43
CA ALA A 180 9.09 -15.99 24.68
C ALA A 180 8.43 -17.22 25.34
N GLY A 181 9.21 -17.98 26.13
CA GLY A 181 8.74 -19.26 26.66
C GLY A 181 8.49 -20.23 25.50
N ASP A 182 7.31 -20.86 25.48
CA ASP A 182 6.90 -21.75 24.39
C ASP A 182 6.35 -21.00 23.18
N ASP A 183 6.15 -19.68 23.29
CA ASP A 183 5.62 -18.86 22.21
C ASP A 183 6.75 -18.17 21.41
N TYR A 184 6.47 -17.86 20.16
CA TYR A 184 7.36 -17.05 19.33
C TYR A 184 6.72 -15.69 19.00
N ILE A 185 7.49 -14.62 19.20
CA ILE A 185 7.03 -13.26 18.97
C ILE A 185 7.71 -12.72 17.72
N LEU A 186 6.92 -12.13 16.82
CA LEU A 186 7.41 -11.53 15.57
C LEU A 186 6.79 -10.15 15.37
N LEU A 187 7.64 -9.14 15.23
CA LEU A 187 7.26 -7.79 14.85
C LEU A 187 7.69 -7.58 13.40
N TYR A 188 6.75 -7.29 12.51
CA TYR A 188 7.04 -7.19 11.08
C TYR A 188 6.17 -6.19 10.35
N GLY A 189 6.74 -5.52 9.35
CA GLY A 189 6.00 -4.58 8.51
C GLY A 189 6.88 -3.70 7.65
N SER A 190 6.41 -2.49 7.38
CA SER A 190 7.06 -1.51 6.49
C SER A 190 7.69 -0.33 7.24
N ARG A 191 7.66 -0.34 8.58
CA ARG A 191 8.32 0.68 9.39
C ARG A 191 9.83 0.42 9.46
N SER A 192 10.57 1.47 9.80
CA SER A 192 12.02 1.41 9.98
C SER A 192 12.42 0.49 11.13
N ALA A 193 13.69 0.08 11.13
CA ALA A 193 14.27 -0.67 12.24
C ALA A 193 14.10 0.06 13.58
N ASP A 194 14.41 1.37 13.63
CA ASP A 194 14.33 2.17 14.86
C ASP A 194 12.91 2.21 15.44
N SER A 195 11.92 2.63 14.65
CA SER A 195 10.50 2.59 15.06
C SER A 195 10.02 1.20 15.47
N THR A 196 10.58 0.13 14.90
CA THR A 196 10.24 -1.26 15.30
C THR A 196 10.90 -1.62 16.62
N ALA A 197 12.14 -1.17 16.85
CA ALA A 197 12.86 -1.37 18.09
C ALA A 197 12.23 -0.63 19.27
N GLU A 198 11.75 0.60 19.07
CA GLU A 198 11.01 1.36 20.10
C GLU A 198 9.74 0.62 20.53
N LEU A 199 8.99 0.06 19.58
CA LEU A 199 7.81 -0.76 19.88
C LEU A 199 8.20 -2.08 20.56
N ALA A 200 9.28 -2.72 20.11
CA ALA A 200 9.77 -3.94 20.75
C ALA A 200 10.17 -3.69 22.20
N GLU A 201 10.81 -2.55 22.48
CA GLU A 201 11.24 -2.15 23.82
C GLU A 201 10.05 -1.93 24.76
N SER A 202 8.96 -1.31 24.28
CA SER A 202 7.75 -1.12 25.10
C SER A 202 7.04 -2.43 25.44
N LEU A 203 7.21 -3.48 24.63
CA LEU A 203 6.61 -4.80 24.85
C LEU A 203 7.39 -5.68 25.84
N ILE A 204 8.65 -5.35 26.14
CA ILE A 204 9.55 -6.20 26.95
C ILE A 204 8.94 -6.67 28.28
N PRO A 205 8.24 -5.83 29.07
CA PRO A 205 7.61 -6.30 30.31
C PRO A 205 6.59 -7.41 30.07
N GLN A 206 5.78 -7.32 29.01
CA GLN A 206 4.78 -8.32 28.66
C GLN A 206 5.44 -9.59 28.11
N ILE A 207 6.48 -9.43 27.29
CA ILE A 207 7.25 -10.57 26.76
C ILE A 207 7.83 -11.41 27.88
N ARG A 208 8.36 -10.77 28.95
CA ARG A 208 8.87 -11.47 30.13
C ARG A 208 7.78 -12.24 30.87
N ILE A 209 6.60 -11.65 31.04
CA ILE A 209 5.44 -12.32 31.65
C ILE A 209 5.05 -13.56 30.83
N ILE A 210 4.94 -13.43 29.51
CA ILE A 210 4.65 -14.56 28.60
C ILE A 210 5.75 -15.63 28.71
N SER A 211 7.01 -15.23 28.81
CA SER A 211 8.15 -16.16 28.88
C SER A 211 8.18 -16.97 30.18
N GLU A 212 7.58 -16.46 31.23
CA GLU A 212 7.47 -17.10 32.54
C GLU A 212 6.13 -17.83 32.73
N ALA A 213 5.17 -17.61 31.83
CA ALA A 213 3.88 -18.26 31.86
C ALA A 213 4.02 -19.76 31.46
N PRO A 214 3.34 -20.66 32.17
CA PRO A 214 3.39 -22.09 31.87
C PRO A 214 2.63 -22.48 30.60
#